data_AF-A0A961H3L1-F1
#
_entry.id   AF-A0A961H3L1-F1
#
_cell.length_a   1.000
_cell.length_b   1.000
_cell.length_c   1.000
_cell.angle_alpha   90.00
_cell.angle_beta   90.00
_cell.angle_gamma   90.00
#
_symmetry.space_group_name_H-M   'P 1'
#
loop_
_entity.id
_entity.type
_entity.pdbx_description
1 polymer ?
#
loop_
_entity_poly.entity_id
_entity_poly.type
_entity_poly.pdbx_seq_one_letter_code
_entity_poly.pdbx_strand_id
1 'polypeptide(L)'
;MKGDRSLYQAIAEDDWVLALNPAGEIVRAGRVLRLRSDLETTTIFFDRLSVADAPVPIVSVSLAPPSSGNVGRIQWGEFVTALSTALHQTVDGVPSIKDQSYIRELLQLAVVDDLLGPAGGPREHIVDMSVRDRYLVGKLAPRDDAQGGIEGLEGPLAEEDVEEPTDPIVPGQHEPGAEFGTATGRVEPESDSSDEIDAASNQSLVPSSFGMTFCVDGDAERIEVEARWGSYERVPNGEHELTRPNGQKAKVWQR
;
A
#
# COMPACT_ATOMS: atom_id res chain seq x y z
N MET A 1 12.00 1.71 -12.80
CA MET A 1 12.35 0.52 -13.62
C MET A 1 11.08 -0.04 -14.23
N LYS A 2 11.13 -0.67 -15.40
CA LYS A 2 9.92 -1.15 -16.11
C LYS A 2 9.44 -2.49 -15.56
N GLY A 3 8.18 -2.56 -15.16
CA GLY A 3 7.53 -3.74 -14.63
C GLY A 3 7.13 -3.58 -13.16
N ASP A 4 6.13 -4.36 -12.76
CA ASP A 4 5.64 -4.41 -11.39
C ASP A 4 6.61 -5.13 -10.42
N ARG A 5 6.28 -5.12 -9.13
CA ARG A 5 7.10 -5.68 -8.04
C ARG A 5 7.47 -7.15 -8.22
N SER A 6 6.66 -7.94 -8.93
CA SER A 6 6.91 -9.39 -9.12
C SER A 6 8.22 -9.67 -9.86
N LEU A 7 8.63 -8.75 -10.74
CA LEU A 7 9.89 -8.83 -11.49
C LEU A 7 11.13 -8.46 -10.65
N TYR A 8 10.91 -7.93 -9.45
CA TYR A 8 11.94 -7.41 -8.55
C TYR A 8 11.85 -8.01 -7.13
N GLN A 9 11.18 -9.16 -6.95
CA GLN A 9 11.03 -9.82 -5.64
C GLN A 9 12.36 -10.19 -4.98
N ALA A 10 13.43 -10.28 -5.77
CA ALA A 10 14.78 -10.47 -5.28
C ALA A 10 15.39 -9.22 -4.62
N ILE A 11 14.65 -8.13 -4.42
CA ILE A 11 15.12 -6.93 -3.70
C ILE A 11 14.16 -6.65 -2.54
N ALA A 12 14.73 -6.50 -1.35
CA ALA A 12 14.03 -6.15 -0.12
C ALA A 12 14.54 -4.81 0.45
N GLU A 13 13.85 -4.31 1.46
CA GLU A 13 14.36 -3.22 2.28
C GLU A 13 15.66 -3.65 2.98
N ASP A 14 16.55 -2.69 3.23
CA ASP A 14 17.91 -2.86 3.76
C ASP A 14 18.91 -3.64 2.87
N ASP A 15 18.47 -4.18 1.73
CA ASP A 15 19.39 -4.77 0.76
C ASP A 15 20.36 -3.73 0.20
N TRP A 16 21.59 -4.16 -0.06
CA TRP A 16 22.55 -3.40 -0.84
C TRP A 16 22.51 -3.81 -2.30
N VAL A 17 22.53 -2.83 -3.20
CA VAL A 17 22.46 -3.07 -4.64
C VAL A 17 23.56 -2.33 -5.39
N LEU A 18 24.05 -2.95 -6.46
CA LEU A 18 24.80 -2.30 -7.53
C LEU A 18 23.83 -2.06 -8.69
N ALA A 19 23.71 -0.81 -9.14
CA ALA A 19 22.88 -0.50 -10.29
C ALA A 19 23.76 -0.43 -11.54
N LEU A 20 23.34 -1.17 -12.56
CA LEU A 20 23.96 -1.19 -13.87
C LEU A 20 23.19 -0.29 -14.84
N ASN A 21 23.90 0.35 -15.75
CA ASN A 21 23.28 0.99 -16.92
C ASN A 21 22.96 -0.07 -18.01
N PRO A 22 22.28 0.29 -19.11
CA PRO A 22 21.97 -0.65 -20.20
C PRO A 22 23.20 -1.27 -20.88
N ALA A 23 24.39 -0.67 -20.74
CA ALA A 23 25.65 -1.21 -21.26
C ALA A 23 26.30 -2.23 -20.32
N GLY A 24 25.71 -2.51 -19.15
CA GLY A 24 26.27 -3.44 -18.16
C GLY A 24 27.38 -2.83 -17.30
N GLU A 25 27.42 -1.51 -17.19
CA GLU A 25 28.40 -0.78 -16.39
C GLU A 25 27.79 -0.34 -15.06
N ILE A 26 28.54 -0.50 -13.97
CA ILE A 26 28.21 -0.03 -12.64
C ILE A 26 28.24 1.49 -12.63
N VAL A 27 27.10 2.09 -12.27
CA VAL A 27 26.95 3.55 -12.20
C VAL A 27 26.68 4.06 -10.78
N ARG A 28 26.15 3.22 -9.90
CA ARG A 28 25.89 3.57 -8.49
C ARG A 28 25.74 2.33 -7.62
N ALA A 29 25.96 2.50 -6.33
CA ALA A 29 25.69 1.52 -5.29
C ALA A 29 24.87 2.19 -4.18
N GLY A 30 23.92 1.48 -3.59
CA GLY A 30 23.11 2.05 -2.52
C GLY A 30 22.43 1.01 -1.65
N ARG A 31 21.99 1.46 -0.46
CA ARG A 31 21.17 0.66 0.45
C ARG A 31 19.70 1.02 0.25
N VAL A 32 18.89 0.00 -0.02
CA VAL A 32 17.47 0.15 -0.28
C VAL A 32 16.77 0.53 1.01
N LEU A 33 16.07 1.67 0.99
CA LEU A 33 15.19 2.10 2.06
C LEU A 33 13.76 1.60 1.83
N ARG A 34 13.28 1.70 0.59
CA ARG A 34 11.89 1.41 0.24
C ARG A 34 11.78 1.00 -1.22
N LEU A 35 10.83 0.13 -1.50
CA LEU A 35 10.39 -0.17 -2.86
C LEU A 35 8.93 0.27 -3.02
N ARG A 36 8.63 0.98 -4.10
CA ARG A 36 7.25 1.24 -4.51
C ARG A 36 7.06 0.76 -5.93
N SER A 37 5.91 0.15 -6.19
CA SER A 37 5.55 -0.29 -7.52
C SER A 37 4.12 0.11 -7.84
N ASP A 38 3.89 0.44 -9.09
CA ASP A 38 2.58 0.37 -9.72
C ASP A 38 2.54 -0.84 -10.67
N LEU A 39 1.54 -0.92 -11.56
CA LEU A 39 1.38 -2.02 -12.50
C LEU A 39 2.42 -2.02 -13.63
N GLU A 40 3.05 -0.88 -13.90
CA GLU A 40 3.95 -0.65 -15.03
C GLU A 40 5.39 -0.37 -14.62
N THR A 41 5.60 0.13 -13.40
CA THR A 41 6.88 0.64 -12.94
C THR A 41 7.16 0.26 -11.48
N THR A 42 8.44 0.03 -11.20
CA THR A 42 8.96 -0.16 -9.85
C THR A 42 10.08 0.85 -9.60
N THR A 43 9.95 1.61 -8.52
CA THR A 43 10.90 2.62 -8.06
C THR A 43 11.53 2.16 -6.75
N ILE A 44 12.86 2.19 -6.72
CA ILE A 44 13.66 1.87 -5.54
C ILE A 44 14.19 3.17 -4.96
N PHE A 45 13.93 3.37 -3.68
CA PHE A 45 14.42 4.50 -2.91
C PHE A 45 15.58 4.04 -2.04
N PHE A 46 16.63 4.86 -1.99
CA PHE A 46 17.82 4.61 -1.20
C PHE A 46 17.87 5.57 -0.02
N ASP A 47 18.48 5.15 1.10
CA ASP A 47 18.88 6.06 2.18
C ASP A 47 20.38 6.32 2.20
N ARG A 48 21.16 5.42 1.60
CA ARG A 48 22.60 5.56 1.34
C ARG A 48 22.87 5.34 -0.14
N LEU A 49 23.70 6.20 -0.71
CA LEU A 49 24.01 6.16 -2.14
C LEU A 49 25.44 6.62 -2.40
N SER A 50 26.15 5.87 -3.23
CA SER A 50 27.39 6.27 -3.87
C SER A 50 27.21 6.20 -5.38
N VAL A 51 27.68 7.22 -6.09
CA VAL A 51 27.63 7.31 -7.55
C VAL A 51 29.06 7.17 -8.06
N ALA A 52 29.25 6.36 -9.10
CA ALA A 52 30.56 6.21 -9.71
C ALA A 52 30.94 7.48 -10.49
N ASP A 53 32.18 7.95 -10.36
CA ASP A 53 32.68 9.12 -11.11
C ASP A 53 32.62 8.89 -12.63
N ALA A 54 32.82 7.64 -13.06
CA ALA A 54 32.62 7.16 -14.41
C ALA A 54 32.00 5.75 -14.38
N PRO A 55 31.19 5.36 -15.39
CA PRO A 55 30.67 4.00 -15.48
C PRO A 55 31.80 2.95 -15.51
N VAL A 56 31.69 1.91 -14.68
CA VAL A 56 32.70 0.84 -14.57
C VAL A 56 32.15 -0.48 -15.09
N PRO A 57 32.73 -1.10 -16.14
CA PRO A 57 32.23 -2.37 -16.66
C PRO A 57 32.14 -3.46 -15.59
N ILE A 58 31.00 -4.15 -15.46
CA ILE A 58 30.81 -5.18 -14.41
C ILE A 58 31.86 -6.32 -14.47
N VAL A 59 32.35 -6.60 -15.68
CA VAL A 59 33.39 -7.62 -15.91
C VAL A 59 34.74 -7.23 -15.30
N SER A 60 35.01 -5.94 -15.08
CA SER A 60 36.28 -5.50 -14.47
C SER A 60 36.33 -5.77 -12.97
N VAL A 61 35.18 -6.04 -12.34
CA VAL A 61 35.08 -6.44 -10.93
C VAL A 61 34.77 -7.93 -10.76
N SER A 62 35.00 -8.73 -11.81
CA SER A 62 34.80 -10.19 -11.81
C SER A 62 33.36 -10.62 -11.52
N LEU A 63 32.39 -9.76 -11.79
CA LEU A 63 30.96 -10.07 -11.70
C LEU A 63 30.37 -10.27 -13.09
N ALA A 64 29.29 -11.05 -13.16
CA ALA A 64 28.49 -11.22 -14.36
C ALA A 64 27.18 -10.43 -14.23
N PRO A 65 26.63 -9.90 -15.35
CA PRO A 65 25.27 -9.37 -15.33
C PRO A 65 24.26 -10.48 -14.99
N PRO A 66 23.04 -10.13 -14.54
CA PRO A 66 21.99 -11.09 -14.24
C PRO A 66 21.75 -12.03 -15.43
N SER A 67 21.76 -13.34 -15.20
CA SER A 67 21.59 -14.36 -16.24
C SER A 67 20.17 -14.42 -16.80
N SER A 68 19.18 -13.94 -16.03
CA SER A 68 17.79 -13.77 -16.47
C SER A 68 17.15 -12.62 -15.71
N GLY A 69 16.26 -11.88 -16.38
CA GLY A 69 15.54 -10.76 -15.78
C GLY A 69 16.41 -9.53 -15.52
N ASN A 70 15.92 -8.65 -14.65
CA ASN A 70 16.53 -7.35 -14.36
C ASN A 70 17.38 -7.32 -13.08
N VAL A 71 17.40 -8.42 -12.31
CA VAL A 71 18.04 -8.50 -10.98
C VAL A 71 18.78 -9.81 -10.84
N GLY A 72 20.00 -9.77 -10.30
CA GLY A 72 20.78 -10.94 -9.95
C GLY A 72 21.31 -10.82 -8.52
N ARG A 73 21.22 -11.90 -7.74
CA ARG A 73 21.84 -11.98 -6.41
C ARG A 73 23.30 -12.39 -6.57
N ILE A 74 24.19 -11.75 -5.82
CA ILE A 74 25.63 -12.04 -5.78
C ILE A 74 26.05 -12.31 -4.35
N GLN A 75 27.23 -12.93 -4.15
CA GLN A 75 27.74 -13.18 -2.81
C GLN A 75 28.17 -11.86 -2.16
N TRP A 76 27.97 -11.74 -0.84
CA TRP A 76 28.31 -10.52 -0.10
C TRP A 76 29.78 -10.11 -0.27
N GLY A 77 30.71 -11.07 -0.25
CA GLY A 77 32.14 -10.80 -0.45
C GLY A 77 32.46 -10.22 -1.84
N GLU A 78 31.74 -10.67 -2.88
CA GLU A 78 31.88 -10.14 -4.23
C GLU A 78 31.32 -8.73 -4.32
N PHE A 79 30.18 -8.46 -3.68
CA PHE A 79 29.61 -7.11 -3.58
C PHE A 79 30.59 -6.13 -2.94
N VAL A 80 31.18 -6.48 -1.79
CA VAL A 80 32.15 -5.62 -1.08
C VAL A 80 33.39 -5.36 -1.95
N THR A 81 33.87 -6.38 -2.65
CA THR A 81 35.01 -6.26 -3.58
C THR A 81 34.67 -5.32 -4.75
N ALA A 82 33.49 -5.47 -5.34
CA ALA A 82 33.01 -4.62 -6.42
C ALA A 82 32.81 -3.16 -5.97
N LEU A 83 32.25 -2.93 -4.78
CA LEU A 83 32.05 -1.59 -4.21
C LEU A 83 33.39 -0.85 -4.03
N SER A 84 34.40 -1.55 -3.49
CA SER A 84 35.75 -1.00 -3.31
C SER A 84 36.45 -0.73 -4.65
N THR A 85 36.34 -1.66 -5.60
CA THR A 85 37.04 -1.57 -6.89
C THR A 85 36.41 -0.55 -7.83
N ALA A 86 35.08 -0.51 -7.93
CA ALA A 86 34.36 0.32 -8.89
C ALA A 86 33.97 1.70 -8.33
N LEU A 87 33.70 1.83 -7.03
CA LEU A 87 33.26 3.10 -6.43
C LEU A 87 34.25 3.66 -5.39
N HIS A 88 35.35 2.96 -5.10
CA HIS A 88 36.31 3.35 -4.06
C HIS A 88 35.65 3.58 -2.70
N GLN A 89 34.61 2.79 -2.39
CA GLN A 89 33.85 2.87 -1.14
C GLN A 89 33.93 1.57 -0.34
N THR A 90 33.78 1.69 0.97
CA THR A 90 33.40 0.59 1.86
C THR A 90 31.91 0.71 2.19
N VAL A 91 31.30 -0.37 2.69
CA VAL A 91 29.88 -0.36 3.08
C VAL A 91 29.56 0.76 4.08
N ASP A 92 30.42 0.93 5.08
CA ASP A 92 30.29 2.00 6.08
C ASP A 92 30.64 3.39 5.53
N GLY A 93 31.46 3.45 4.47
CA GLY A 93 31.89 4.67 3.80
C GLY A 93 30.84 5.30 2.89
N VAL A 94 29.85 4.51 2.42
CA VAL A 94 28.78 5.05 1.58
C VAL A 94 27.94 6.05 2.39
N PRO A 95 27.86 7.32 1.94
CA PRO A 95 27.22 8.37 2.70
C PRO A 95 25.70 8.19 2.72
N SER A 96 25.06 8.65 3.80
CA SER A 96 23.63 8.84 3.82
C SER A 96 23.22 10.01 2.94
N ILE A 97 22.06 9.89 2.30
CA ILE A 97 21.47 10.96 1.51
C ILE A 97 21.01 12.07 2.47
N LYS A 98 21.46 13.30 2.22
CA LYS A 98 21.17 14.49 3.06
C LYS A 98 20.22 15.48 2.39
N ASP A 99 19.76 15.18 1.18
CA ASP A 99 18.82 16.04 0.47
C ASP A 99 17.49 16.10 1.22
N GLN A 100 17.15 17.29 1.72
CA GLN A 100 15.95 17.48 2.56
C GLN A 100 14.65 17.32 1.78
N SER A 101 14.63 17.66 0.49
CA SER A 101 13.44 17.53 -0.35
C SER A 101 13.15 16.06 -0.59
N TYR A 102 14.19 15.28 -0.92
CA TYR A 102 14.10 13.84 -1.08
C TYR A 102 13.68 13.14 0.22
N ILE A 103 14.28 13.49 1.37
CA ILE A 103 13.90 12.90 2.66
C ILE A 103 12.43 13.21 3.00
N ARG A 104 11.96 14.44 2.73
CA ARG A 104 10.56 14.82 2.94
C ARG A 104 9.63 14.04 2.04
N GLU A 105 10.00 13.85 0.77
CA GLU A 105 9.26 13.03 -0.18
C GLU A 105 9.16 11.58 0.33
N LEU A 106 10.26 10.99 0.80
CA LEU A 106 10.25 9.64 1.37
C LEU A 106 9.31 9.51 2.57
N LEU A 107 9.34 10.49 3.49
CA LEU A 107 8.43 10.52 4.64
C LEU A 107 6.98 10.62 4.19
N GLN A 108 6.68 11.51 3.24
CA GLN A 108 5.33 11.65 2.69
C GLN A 108 4.85 10.35 2.04
N LEU A 109 5.70 9.72 1.23
CA LEU A 109 5.40 8.44 0.58
C LEU A 109 5.12 7.35 1.63
N ALA A 110 5.92 7.28 2.70
CA ALA A 110 5.71 6.32 3.78
C ALA A 110 4.39 6.53 4.52
N VAL A 111 4.06 7.78 4.84
CA VAL A 111 2.81 8.14 5.53
C VAL A 111 1.59 7.88 4.64
N VAL A 112 1.65 8.25 3.36
CA VAL A 112 0.55 8.04 2.42
C VAL A 112 0.30 6.55 2.19
N ASP A 113 1.35 5.75 1.99
CA ASP A 113 1.20 4.30 1.81
C ASP A 113 0.59 3.64 3.05
N ASP A 114 1.00 4.09 4.24
CA ASP A 114 0.53 3.48 5.47
C ASP A 114 -0.91 3.90 5.82
N LEU A 115 -1.28 5.16 5.56
CA LEU A 115 -2.62 5.67 5.90
C LEU A 115 -3.66 5.40 4.81
N LEU A 116 -3.29 5.51 3.53
CA LEU A 116 -4.24 5.48 2.42
C LEU A 116 -4.08 4.25 1.50
N GLY A 117 -2.93 3.58 1.57
CA GLY A 117 -2.65 2.38 0.79
C GLY A 117 -2.44 2.59 -0.71
N PRO A 118 -2.09 1.52 -1.44
CA PRO A 118 -1.74 0.20 -0.91
C PRO A 118 -0.29 0.14 -0.42
N ALA A 119 -0.06 -0.25 0.83
CA ALA A 119 1.27 -0.40 1.41
C ALA A 119 2.05 -1.59 0.81
N GLY A 120 1.36 -2.69 0.51
CA GLY A 120 1.91 -3.89 -0.13
C GLY A 120 2.15 -3.75 -1.64
N GLY A 121 1.75 -2.63 -2.25
CA GLY A 121 1.83 -2.40 -3.68
C GLY A 121 0.57 -2.82 -4.44
N PRO A 122 0.64 -2.96 -5.78
CA PRO A 122 -0.56 -2.99 -6.63
C PRO A 122 -1.39 -4.27 -6.50
N ARG A 123 -0.79 -5.37 -6.03
CA ARG A 123 -1.43 -6.69 -5.80
C ARG A 123 -1.40 -7.08 -4.32
N GLU A 124 -1.63 -6.09 -3.45
CA GLU A 124 -1.60 -6.30 -2.00
C GLU A 124 -2.65 -7.31 -1.54
N HIS A 125 -2.29 -8.14 -0.56
CA HIS A 125 -3.22 -8.90 0.26
C HIS A 125 -3.29 -8.32 1.67
N ILE A 126 -4.49 -8.03 2.14
CA ILE A 126 -4.76 -7.71 3.55
C ILE A 126 -5.24 -8.99 4.22
N VAL A 127 -4.51 -9.44 5.23
CA VAL A 127 -4.74 -10.72 5.90
C VAL A 127 -5.19 -10.45 7.32
N ASP A 128 -6.27 -11.10 7.69
CA ASP A 128 -6.86 -11.16 9.01
C ASP A 128 -7.31 -9.81 9.62
N MET A 129 -7.71 -8.87 8.76
CA MET A 129 -8.33 -7.60 9.14
C MET A 129 -9.19 -7.05 8.00
N SER A 130 -10.07 -6.08 8.28
CA SER A 130 -10.82 -5.40 7.21
C SER A 130 -9.95 -4.35 6.51
N VAL A 131 -10.34 -3.99 5.29
CA VAL A 131 -9.66 -2.92 4.52
C VAL A 131 -9.75 -1.57 5.25
N ARG A 132 -10.86 -1.33 5.97
CA ARG A 132 -11.08 -0.10 6.76
C ARG A 132 -10.23 -0.06 8.03
N ASP A 133 -9.89 -1.21 8.60
CA ASP A 133 -8.96 -1.27 9.73
C ASP A 133 -7.53 -1.02 9.26
N ARG A 134 -7.19 -1.47 8.05
CA ARG A 134 -5.86 -1.26 7.46
C ARG A 134 -5.62 0.18 7.04
N TYR A 135 -6.63 0.85 6.45
CA TYR A 135 -6.48 2.18 5.87
C TYR A 135 -7.50 3.16 6.40
N LEU A 136 -7.07 4.41 6.59
CA LEU A 136 -7.93 5.51 6.96
C LEU A 136 -8.77 5.96 5.76
N VAL A 137 -9.83 5.20 5.47
CA VAL A 137 -10.76 5.46 4.38
C VAL A 137 -12.13 5.85 4.93
N GLY A 138 -12.75 6.86 4.30
CA GLY A 138 -14.15 7.21 4.56
C GLY A 138 -15.12 6.21 3.92
N LYS A 139 -16.38 6.21 4.37
CA LYS A 139 -17.48 5.47 3.74
C LYS A 139 -18.26 6.40 2.82
N LEU A 140 -18.52 5.96 1.59
CA LEU A 140 -19.53 6.58 0.74
C LEU A 140 -20.84 5.80 0.85
N ALA A 141 -21.98 6.50 0.89
CA ALA A 141 -23.29 5.85 0.89
C ALA A 141 -23.54 5.20 -0.49
N PRO A 142 -24.12 3.99 -0.54
CA PRO A 142 -24.46 3.33 -1.79
C PRO A 142 -25.48 4.18 -2.58
N ARG A 143 -25.36 4.16 -3.91
CA ARG A 143 -26.32 4.77 -4.84
C ARG A 143 -27.17 3.64 -5.42
N ASP A 144 -28.27 3.35 -4.72
CA ASP A 144 -29.38 2.48 -5.13
C ASP A 144 -29.06 0.99 -5.40
N ASP A 145 -29.40 0.15 -4.41
CA ASP A 145 -29.96 -1.17 -4.70
C ASP A 145 -31.39 -1.21 -4.12
N ALA A 146 -32.36 -1.61 -4.95
CA ALA A 146 -33.79 -1.63 -4.63
C ALA A 146 -34.21 -2.68 -3.57
N GLN A 147 -33.25 -3.27 -2.86
CA GLN A 147 -33.44 -4.00 -1.61
C GLN A 147 -32.61 -3.29 -0.55
N GLY A 148 -33.28 -2.50 0.30
CA GLY A 148 -32.67 -1.64 1.31
C GLY A 148 -31.84 -2.37 2.37
N GLY A 149 -30.60 -2.68 2.01
CA GLY A 149 -29.50 -3.06 2.88
C GLY A 149 -28.26 -2.29 2.45
N ILE A 150 -27.44 -1.90 3.42
CA ILE A 150 -26.08 -1.43 3.13
C ILE A 150 -25.32 -2.52 2.38
N GLU A 151 -24.77 -2.21 1.21
CA GLU A 151 -23.77 -3.07 0.56
C GLU A 151 -22.63 -3.34 1.56
N GLY A 152 -22.53 -4.60 1.96
CA GLY A 152 -21.86 -5.08 3.16
C GLY A 152 -22.66 -6.12 3.93
N LEU A 153 -23.99 -6.18 3.74
CA LEU A 153 -24.88 -7.17 4.37
C LEU A 153 -25.58 -8.14 3.39
N GLU A 154 -25.45 -8.02 2.06
CA GLU A 154 -25.90 -9.04 1.09
C GLU A 154 -24.98 -9.19 -0.14
N GLY A 155 -23.66 -9.06 0.05
CA GLY A 155 -22.66 -9.52 -0.93
C GLY A 155 -22.14 -10.93 -0.58
N PRO A 156 -21.22 -11.56 -1.34
CA PRO A 156 -20.57 -12.83 -0.98
C PRO A 156 -19.80 -12.82 0.36
N LEU A 157 -19.83 -11.68 1.04
CA LEU A 157 -19.31 -11.36 2.36
C LEU A 157 -20.36 -11.40 3.47
N ALA A 158 -21.64 -11.56 3.14
CA ALA A 158 -22.77 -11.59 4.06
C ALA A 158 -23.00 -12.96 4.69
N GLU A 159 -22.44 -14.02 4.12
CA GLU A 159 -22.26 -15.28 4.84
C GLU A 159 -21.05 -15.13 5.77
N GLU A 160 -21.20 -14.28 6.78
CA GLU A 160 -20.48 -14.50 8.02
C GLU A 160 -21.03 -15.80 8.61
N ASP A 161 -20.27 -16.89 8.49
CA ASP A 161 -20.28 -17.88 9.57
C ASP A 161 -19.97 -17.07 10.84
N VAL A 162 -21.01 -16.78 11.61
CA VAL A 162 -20.92 -16.08 12.89
C VAL A 162 -20.12 -16.97 13.82
N GLU A 163 -18.79 -16.84 13.81
CA GLU A 163 -17.99 -17.26 14.96
C GLU A 163 -18.27 -16.26 16.08
N GLU A 164 -18.88 -16.76 17.16
CA GLU A 164 -19.06 -15.97 18.37
C GLU A 164 -17.73 -15.33 18.78
N PRO A 165 -17.69 -14.01 19.01
CA PRO A 165 -16.48 -13.35 19.47
C PRO A 165 -16.09 -13.90 20.84
N THR A 166 -14.95 -14.57 20.93
CA THR A 166 -14.41 -15.11 22.20
C THR A 166 -13.80 -14.05 23.10
N ASP A 167 -13.62 -12.82 22.59
CA ASP A 167 -13.09 -11.71 23.38
C ASP A 167 -14.23 -10.92 24.03
N PRO A 168 -14.19 -10.70 25.35
CA PRO A 168 -15.22 -9.95 26.05
C PRO A 168 -15.22 -8.49 25.57
N ILE A 169 -16.35 -8.06 25.02
CA ILE A 169 -16.62 -6.66 24.69
C ILE A 169 -16.49 -5.83 25.97
N VAL A 170 -15.44 -5.01 26.07
CA VAL A 170 -15.28 -4.05 27.17
C VAL A 170 -16.19 -2.85 26.87
N PRO A 171 -17.11 -2.46 27.79
CA PRO A 171 -17.97 -1.32 27.57
C PRO A 171 -17.15 -0.04 27.37
N GLY A 172 -17.35 0.65 26.24
CA GLY A 172 -16.74 1.96 25.95
C GLY A 172 -15.60 1.96 24.92
N GLN A 173 -15.28 0.83 24.29
CA GLN A 173 -14.41 0.80 23.11
C GLN A 173 -15.21 1.23 21.88
N HIS A 174 -15.10 2.50 21.50
CA HIS A 174 -15.65 3.01 20.24
C HIS A 174 -14.72 2.60 19.10
N GLU A 175 -15.14 1.61 18.32
CA GLU A 175 -14.48 1.26 17.06
C GLU A 175 -14.84 2.31 16.00
N PRO A 176 -13.85 3.04 15.45
CA PRO A 176 -14.11 4.01 14.38
C PRO A 176 -14.76 3.29 13.20
N GLY A 177 -16.04 3.56 12.92
CA GLY A 177 -16.76 2.91 11.82
C GLY A 177 -17.83 1.89 12.24
N ALA A 178 -17.86 1.43 13.50
CA ALA A 178 -18.84 0.43 13.95
C ALA A 178 -20.29 0.94 13.95
N GLU A 179 -20.48 2.24 14.16
CA GLU A 179 -21.78 2.91 14.15
C GLU A 179 -22.42 2.99 12.75
N PHE A 180 -21.66 2.67 11.70
CA PHE A 180 -22.12 2.72 10.30
C PHE A 180 -22.65 1.38 9.78
N GLY A 181 -22.55 0.30 10.55
CA GLY A 181 -23.07 -1.03 10.21
C GLY A 181 -24.58 -1.17 10.43
N THR A 182 -25.17 -0.35 11.31
CA THR A 182 -26.61 -0.31 11.58
C THR A 182 -27.35 0.76 10.78
N ALA A 183 -26.64 1.44 9.87
CA ALA A 183 -27.15 2.58 9.12
C ALA A 183 -28.04 2.16 7.93
N THR A 184 -29.32 1.94 8.16
CA THR A 184 -30.28 1.50 7.12
C THR A 184 -30.98 2.66 6.40
N GLY A 185 -30.82 3.90 6.89
CA GLY A 185 -31.45 5.10 6.31
C GLY A 185 -32.98 5.07 6.34
N ARG A 186 -33.60 4.11 7.06
CA ARG A 186 -35.05 3.91 7.10
C ARG A 186 -35.60 4.46 8.41
N VAL A 187 -36.44 5.49 8.32
CA VAL A 187 -37.20 6.02 9.45
C VAL A 187 -38.51 5.23 9.53
N GLU A 188 -38.67 4.40 10.57
CA GLU A 188 -39.97 3.80 10.92
C GLU A 188 -40.85 4.90 11.52
N PRO A 189 -42.03 5.22 10.95
CA PRO A 189 -42.79 6.41 11.32
C PRO A 189 -43.65 6.27 12.60
N GLU A 190 -43.50 5.18 13.35
CA GLU A 190 -44.41 4.83 14.46
C GLU A 190 -43.64 4.49 15.75
N SER A 191 -42.71 5.33 16.19
CA SER A 191 -42.26 5.34 17.58
C SER A 191 -42.91 6.50 18.33
N ASP A 192 -43.65 6.16 19.39
CA ASP A 192 -44.40 7.09 20.25
C ASP A 192 -43.54 8.31 20.63
N SER A 193 -44.20 9.47 20.62
CA SER A 193 -43.64 10.83 20.79
C SER A 193 -42.91 11.16 22.10
N SER A 194 -42.40 10.16 22.84
CA SER A 194 -41.62 10.31 24.07
C SER A 194 -40.17 9.84 23.99
N ASP A 195 -39.75 9.19 22.91
CA ASP A 195 -38.33 8.92 22.69
C ASP A 195 -37.71 10.16 22.03
N GLU A 196 -36.89 10.86 22.79
CA GLU A 196 -36.06 11.96 22.31
C GLU A 196 -35.32 11.46 21.06
N ILE A 197 -35.54 12.11 19.92
CA ILE A 197 -34.90 11.75 18.66
C ILE A 197 -33.39 11.85 18.89
N ASP A 198 -32.73 10.69 19.03
CA ASP A 198 -31.28 10.64 19.16
C ASP A 198 -30.68 11.05 17.81
N ALA A 199 -30.31 12.32 17.71
CA ALA A 199 -29.67 12.90 16.54
C ALA A 199 -28.31 12.26 16.21
N ALA A 200 -27.69 11.51 17.14
CA ALA A 200 -26.51 10.70 16.86
C ALA A 200 -26.85 9.44 16.04
N SER A 201 -28.07 8.93 16.18
CA SER A 201 -28.61 7.82 15.37
C SER A 201 -29.20 8.24 14.03
N ASN A 202 -29.19 9.55 13.70
CA ASN A 202 -29.82 10.06 12.48
C ASN A 202 -28.92 9.84 11.26
N GLN A 203 -29.07 8.64 10.70
CA GLN A 203 -28.34 7.98 9.61
C GLN A 203 -28.53 8.61 8.21
N SER A 204 -28.59 9.94 8.11
CA SER A 204 -28.65 10.70 6.84
C SER A 204 -27.31 11.36 6.46
N LEU A 205 -26.25 11.12 7.24
CA LEU A 205 -24.97 11.84 7.17
C LEU A 205 -23.85 11.09 6.43
N VAL A 206 -24.10 9.90 5.88
CA VAL A 206 -23.08 9.19 5.11
C VAL A 206 -23.01 9.83 3.72
N PRO A 207 -21.88 10.48 3.36
CA PRO A 207 -21.81 11.23 2.12
C PRO A 207 -21.90 10.30 0.92
N SER A 208 -22.82 10.55 -0.02
CA SER A 208 -22.92 9.82 -1.30
C SER A 208 -22.04 10.43 -2.40
N SER A 209 -21.21 11.41 -2.03
CA SER A 209 -20.28 12.11 -2.93
C SER A 209 -19.04 12.57 -2.17
N PHE A 210 -17.92 12.67 -2.88
CA PHE A 210 -16.72 13.37 -2.42
C PHE A 210 -16.38 14.45 -3.45
N GLY A 211 -15.77 15.54 -3.00
CA GLY A 211 -15.42 16.68 -3.84
C GLY A 211 -14.06 17.24 -3.48
N MET A 212 -13.46 18.00 -4.41
CA MET A 212 -12.20 18.69 -4.20
C MET A 212 -12.36 20.14 -4.68
N THR A 213 -11.77 21.06 -3.92
CA THR A 213 -11.69 22.48 -4.28
C THR A 213 -10.22 22.85 -4.45
N PHE A 214 -9.88 23.52 -5.55
CA PHE A 214 -8.53 24.00 -5.84
C PHE A 214 -8.61 25.33 -6.62
N CYS A 215 -7.51 26.09 -6.60
CA CYS A 215 -7.39 27.33 -7.37
C CYS A 215 -6.73 27.03 -8.72
N VAL A 216 -7.14 27.76 -9.75
CA VAL A 216 -6.52 27.78 -11.08
C VAL A 216 -6.16 29.22 -11.45
N ASP A 217 -5.22 29.39 -12.38
CA ASP A 217 -4.92 30.70 -12.94
C ASP A 217 -6.11 31.26 -13.74
N GLY A 218 -6.22 32.58 -13.80
CA GLY A 218 -7.37 33.28 -14.40
C GLY A 218 -7.50 33.09 -15.92
N ASP A 219 -6.46 32.60 -16.59
CA ASP A 219 -6.40 32.30 -18.02
C ASP A 219 -6.51 30.79 -18.33
N ALA A 220 -6.76 29.93 -17.34
CA ALA A 220 -6.95 28.50 -17.56
C ALA A 220 -8.27 28.20 -18.30
N GLU A 221 -8.18 27.71 -19.54
CA GLU A 221 -9.36 27.42 -20.38
C GLU A 221 -9.90 25.97 -20.23
N ARG A 222 -9.08 25.05 -19.70
CA ARG A 222 -9.42 23.63 -19.57
C ARG A 222 -8.79 23.02 -18.32
N ILE A 223 -9.52 22.10 -17.70
CA ILE A 223 -9.04 21.24 -16.62
C ILE A 223 -9.14 19.79 -17.10
N GLU A 224 -8.05 19.04 -16.96
CA GLU A 224 -8.03 17.59 -17.14
C GLU A 224 -8.07 16.94 -15.76
N VAL A 225 -9.01 16.01 -15.55
CA VAL A 225 -9.20 15.33 -14.27
C VAL A 225 -9.01 13.84 -14.51
N GLU A 226 -8.03 13.26 -13.81
CA GLU A 226 -7.83 11.81 -13.78
C GLU A 226 -8.22 11.28 -12.39
N ALA A 227 -9.16 10.33 -12.38
CA ALA A 227 -9.57 9.62 -11.16
C ALA A 227 -9.05 8.19 -11.19
N ARG A 228 -8.39 7.77 -10.11
CA ARG A 228 -7.91 6.40 -9.91
C ARG A 228 -8.36 5.91 -8.54
N TRP A 229 -8.81 4.67 -8.47
CA TRP A 229 -9.18 4.01 -7.21
C TRP A 229 -8.62 2.58 -7.18
N GLY A 230 -8.47 2.04 -5.96
CA GLY A 230 -8.29 0.61 -5.75
C GLY A 230 -9.61 -0.01 -5.32
N SER A 231 -9.90 -1.21 -5.81
CA SER A 231 -10.93 -2.08 -5.21
C SER A 231 -10.23 -3.07 -4.30
N TYR A 232 -10.90 -3.58 -3.29
CA TYR A 232 -10.43 -4.72 -2.53
C TYR A 232 -11.56 -5.74 -2.47
N GLU A 233 -11.30 -6.94 -2.96
CA GLU A 233 -12.26 -8.03 -3.05
C GLU A 233 -11.89 -9.15 -2.10
N ARG A 234 -12.90 -9.79 -1.51
CA ARG A 234 -12.68 -10.91 -0.61
C ARG A 234 -12.23 -12.14 -1.40
N VAL A 235 -11.06 -12.69 -1.05
CA VAL A 235 -10.58 -13.95 -1.61
C VAL A 235 -11.27 -15.12 -0.90
N PRO A 236 -12.02 -16.00 -1.59
CA PRO A 236 -12.68 -17.13 -0.93
C PRO A 236 -11.71 -18.04 -0.16
N ASN A 237 -12.14 -18.61 0.98
CA ASN A 237 -11.30 -19.44 1.86
C ASN A 237 -10.67 -20.67 1.16
N GLY A 238 -11.28 -21.13 0.06
CA GLY A 238 -10.78 -22.24 -0.76
C GLY A 238 -9.65 -21.85 -1.73
N GLU A 239 -9.45 -20.56 -1.99
CA GLU A 239 -8.48 -20.05 -2.97
C GLU A 239 -7.16 -19.58 -2.36
N HIS A 240 -7.03 -19.65 -1.02
CA HIS A 240 -5.78 -19.35 -0.31
C HIS A 240 -5.50 -20.35 0.81
N GLU A 241 -4.21 -20.52 1.14
CA GLU A 241 -3.76 -21.40 2.22
C GLU A 241 -3.49 -20.67 3.54
N LEU A 242 -3.65 -19.34 3.56
CA LEU A 242 -3.38 -18.53 4.74
C LEU A 242 -4.27 -18.88 5.93
N THR A 243 -3.65 -19.13 7.07
CA THR A 243 -4.29 -19.46 8.34
C THR A 243 -3.86 -18.49 9.44
N ARG A 244 -4.75 -18.32 10.40
CA ARG A 244 -4.50 -17.65 11.67
C ARG A 244 -3.60 -18.51 12.56
N PRO A 245 -2.96 -17.94 13.60
CA PRO A 245 -2.19 -18.71 14.58
C PRO A 245 -2.99 -19.81 15.30
N ASN A 246 -4.31 -19.67 15.41
CA ASN A 246 -5.22 -20.66 15.99
C ASN A 246 -5.60 -21.81 15.03
N GLY A 247 -5.08 -21.82 13.80
CA GLY A 247 -5.32 -22.85 12.79
C GLY A 247 -6.56 -22.63 11.90
N GLN A 248 -7.39 -21.61 12.16
CA GLN A 248 -8.52 -21.26 11.31
C GLN A 248 -8.05 -20.57 10.01
N LYS A 249 -8.90 -20.59 8.97
CA LYS A 249 -8.65 -19.82 7.73
C LYS A 249 -8.66 -18.32 8.02
N ALA A 250 -7.65 -17.61 7.54
CA ALA A 250 -7.59 -16.16 7.68
C ALA A 250 -8.59 -15.47 6.73
N LYS A 251 -9.16 -14.33 7.14
CA LYS A 251 -9.87 -13.46 6.19
C LYS A 251 -8.84 -12.76 5.30
N VAL A 252 -8.96 -12.86 3.98
CA VAL A 252 -8.03 -12.29 3.00
C VAL A 252 -8.78 -11.39 2.02
N TRP A 253 -8.30 -10.17 1.85
CA TRP A 253 -8.74 -9.22 0.83
C TRP A 253 -7.63 -8.99 -0.17
N GLN A 254 -7.96 -9.00 -1.45
CA GLN A 254 -7.03 -8.76 -2.55
C GLN A 254 -7.41 -7.47 -3.27
N ARG A 255 -6.39 -6.65 -3.56
CA ARG A 255 -6.53 -5.43 -4.35
C ARG A 255 -6.68 -5.70 -5.86
#